data_AF-M0P6B0-F1
#
_entry.id   AF-M0P6B0-F1
#
_cell.length_a   1.000
_cell.length_b   1.000
_cell.length_c   1.000
_cell.angle_alpha   90.00
_cell.angle_beta   90.00
_cell.angle_gamma   90.00
#
_symmetry.space_group_name_H-M   'P 1'
#
loop_
_entity.id
_entity.type
_entity.pdbx_description
1 polymer ?
#
loop_
_entity_poly.entity_id
_entity_poly.type
_entity_poly.pdbx_seq_one_letter_code
_entity_poly.pdbx_strand_id
1 'polypeptide(L)'
;MRTRLAVAGLLAVGVLLMVNPLYLPVPVGEPNPAYTHTVQPVEDGSPVAGVDAPDEGVDTADGVVDYADLDPEARAAFDRARDAEGGFGVEDPASRVDSLSYPTDPSLGDGLLVVAYEGERYEFWTRTVEREPGAVVAQRVAVQPVAFLVGFFAVVAAAALGLRGRSGAGPE
;
A
#
# COMPACT_ATOMS: atom_id res chain seq x y z
N MET A 1 24.68 13.46 44.19
CA MET A 1 23.23 13.23 43.95
C MET A 1 22.78 13.63 42.54
N ARG A 2 23.05 14.87 42.09
CA ARG A 2 22.67 15.37 40.75
C ARG A 2 23.10 14.47 39.58
N THR A 3 24.32 13.95 39.59
CA THR A 3 24.83 13.06 38.52
C THR A 3 24.07 11.73 38.43
N ARG A 4 23.65 11.16 39.57
CA ARG A 4 22.89 9.90 39.61
C ARG A 4 21.45 10.09 39.08
N LEU A 5 20.83 11.22 39.41
CA LEU A 5 19.53 11.61 38.87
C LEU A 5 19.58 11.86 37.36
N ALA A 6 20.64 12.52 36.86
CA ALA A 6 20.83 12.73 35.43
C ALA A 6 21.03 11.41 34.66
N VAL A 7 21.80 10.47 35.21
CA VAL A 7 21.99 9.13 34.62
C VAL A 7 20.67 8.34 34.59
N ALA A 8 19.91 8.35 35.69
CA ALA A 8 18.61 7.68 35.74
C ALA A 8 17.59 8.27 34.76
N GLY A 9 17.57 9.61 34.61
CA GLY A 9 16.71 10.29 33.65
C GLY A 9 17.06 9.97 32.20
N LEU A 10 18.35 9.99 31.85
CA LEU A 10 18.81 9.64 30.50
C LEU A 10 18.54 8.18 30.14
N LEU A 11 18.68 7.25 31.10
CA LEU A 11 18.34 5.85 30.88
C LEU A 11 16.82 5.67 30.70
N ALA A 12 16.00 6.30 31.54
CA ALA A 12 14.55 6.21 31.42
C ALA A 12 14.06 6.76 30.08
N VAL A 13 14.53 7.95 29.68
CA VAL A 13 14.19 8.56 28.39
C VAL A 13 14.73 7.75 27.22
N GLY A 14 15.98 7.29 27.30
CA GLY A 14 16.63 6.51 26.24
C GLY A 14 15.92 5.18 25.97
N VAL A 15 15.61 4.44 27.05
CA VAL A 15 14.85 3.18 26.95
C VAL A 15 13.43 3.46 26.46
N LEU A 16 12.76 4.50 26.97
CA LEU A 16 11.41 4.83 26.54
C LEU A 16 11.36 5.20 25.05
N LEU A 17 12.35 5.92 24.52
CA LEU A 17 12.46 6.22 23.09
C LEU A 17 12.80 4.99 22.24
N MET A 18 13.64 4.08 22.74
CA MET A 18 14.00 2.85 22.02
C MET A 18 12.89 1.78 22.04
N VAL A 19 12.07 1.73 23.09
CA VAL A 19 10.95 0.78 23.26
C VAL A 19 9.64 1.34 22.67
N ASN A 20 9.56 2.65 22.42
CA ASN A 20 8.38 3.30 21.86
C ASN A 20 8.43 3.63 20.34
N PRO A 21 8.88 2.73 19.43
CA PRO A 21 8.51 2.87 18.03
C PRO A 21 7.04 2.47 17.75
N LEU A 22 6.30 1.91 18.73
CA LEU A 22 4.97 1.32 18.53
C LEU A 22 3.76 2.16 19.02
N TYR A 23 3.93 3.24 19.81
CA TYR A 23 2.78 3.96 20.41
C TYR A 23 2.68 5.45 20.08
N LEU A 24 3.45 5.97 19.11
CA LEU A 24 3.16 7.32 18.61
C LEU A 24 1.84 7.26 17.83
N PRO A 25 0.80 8.03 18.22
CA PRO A 25 -0.44 8.10 17.46
C PRO A 25 -0.09 8.63 16.07
N VAL A 26 -0.19 7.75 15.09
CA VAL A 26 -0.09 8.14 13.70
C VAL A 26 -1.40 8.84 13.39
N PRO A 27 -1.39 10.11 12.91
CA PRO A 27 -2.58 10.67 12.31
C PRO A 27 -2.94 9.74 11.15
N VAL A 28 -4.06 9.03 11.28
CA VAL A 28 -4.62 8.24 10.19
C VAL A 28 -4.99 9.26 9.14
N GLY A 29 -4.10 9.46 8.16
CA GLY A 29 -4.40 10.29 7.01
C GLY A 29 -5.62 9.71 6.31
N GLU A 30 -6.40 10.56 5.64
CA GLU A 30 -7.50 10.10 4.81
C GLU A 30 -6.98 9.02 3.85
N PRO A 31 -7.73 7.90 3.66
CA PRO A 31 -7.34 6.85 2.72
C PRO A 31 -7.00 7.48 1.38
N ASN A 32 -5.86 7.10 0.79
CA ASN A 32 -5.48 7.54 -0.54
C ASN A 32 -5.82 6.40 -1.53
N PRO A 33 -7.03 6.39 -2.13
CA PRO A 33 -7.43 5.32 -3.01
C PRO A 33 -6.58 5.36 -4.28
N ALA A 34 -6.02 4.21 -4.64
CA ALA A 34 -5.41 4.00 -5.95
C ALA A 34 -6.28 3.05 -6.76
N TYR A 35 -6.55 3.40 -8.01
CA TYR A 35 -7.33 2.58 -8.91
C TYR A 35 -6.37 1.74 -9.74
N THR A 36 -6.64 0.46 -9.92
CA THR A 36 -5.74 -0.42 -10.68
C THR A 36 -6.49 -1.13 -11.79
N HIS A 37 -5.80 -1.32 -12.91
CA HIS A 37 -6.27 -2.02 -14.10
C HIS A 37 -5.30 -3.16 -14.40
N THR A 38 -5.79 -4.40 -14.48
CA THR A 38 -4.97 -5.56 -14.82
C THR A 38 -5.65 -6.41 -15.88
N VAL A 39 -4.88 -6.91 -16.84
CA VAL A 39 -5.37 -7.79 -17.90
C VAL A 39 -4.57 -9.08 -17.88
N GLN A 40 -5.27 -10.22 -17.88
CA GLN A 40 -4.65 -11.54 -17.98
C GLN A 40 -5.49 -12.47 -18.85
N PRO A 41 -4.88 -13.47 -19.53
CA PRO A 41 -5.64 -14.50 -20.24
C PRO A 41 -6.56 -15.26 -19.28
N VAL A 42 -7.73 -15.71 -19.75
CA VAL A 42 -8.57 -16.63 -18.99
C VAL A 42 -7.90 -18.02 -18.99
N GLU A 43 -7.49 -18.51 -17.82
CA GLU A 43 -6.85 -19.81 -17.64
C GLU A 43 -7.74 -20.82 -16.88
N ASP A 44 -7.42 -22.11 -16.98
CA ASP A 44 -8.08 -23.18 -16.21
C ASP A 44 -7.91 -22.93 -14.69
N GLY A 45 -9.03 -22.72 -14.00
CA GLY A 45 -9.06 -22.35 -12.58
C GLY A 45 -9.37 -20.88 -12.30
N SER A 46 -9.52 -20.08 -13.35
CA SER A 46 -10.07 -18.72 -13.27
C SER A 46 -11.50 -18.71 -12.72
N PRO A 47 -11.90 -17.68 -11.94
CA PRO A 47 -13.29 -17.47 -11.53
C PRO A 47 -14.28 -17.42 -12.69
N VAL A 48 -13.79 -17.12 -13.90
CA VAL A 48 -14.60 -16.93 -15.11
C VAL A 48 -14.35 -17.99 -16.18
N ALA A 49 -13.57 -19.04 -15.89
CA ALA A 49 -13.25 -20.10 -16.85
C ALA A 49 -14.48 -20.82 -17.44
N GLY A 50 -15.63 -20.79 -16.74
CA GLY A 50 -16.90 -21.39 -17.19
C GLY A 50 -17.90 -20.41 -17.79
N VAL A 51 -17.51 -19.17 -18.04
CA VAL A 51 -18.38 -18.12 -18.58
C VAL A 51 -18.36 -18.19 -20.11
N ASP A 52 -19.48 -18.60 -20.70
CA ASP A 52 -19.64 -18.66 -22.16
C ASP A 52 -19.88 -17.28 -22.77
N ALA A 53 -19.40 -17.08 -24.00
CA ALA A 53 -19.69 -15.85 -24.74
C ALA A 53 -21.17 -15.84 -25.13
N PRO A 54 -21.87 -14.69 -25.02
CA PRO A 54 -23.28 -14.64 -25.42
C PRO A 54 -23.43 -14.91 -26.92
N ASP A 55 -24.35 -15.80 -27.28
CA ASP A 55 -24.82 -15.97 -28.65
C ASP A 55 -25.56 -14.67 -29.06
N GLU A 56 -24.88 -13.86 -29.88
CA GLU A 56 -25.38 -12.67 -30.58
C GLU A 56 -26.36 -11.76 -29.79
N GLY A 57 -25.75 -10.80 -29.07
CA GLY A 57 -26.29 -9.45 -28.90
C GLY A 57 -27.48 -9.27 -27.96
N VAL A 58 -27.23 -9.16 -26.65
CA VAL A 58 -27.87 -8.19 -25.73
C VAL A 58 -26.93 -7.89 -24.55
N ASP A 59 -26.87 -6.59 -24.22
CA ASP A 59 -26.26 -5.95 -23.05
C ASP A 59 -26.45 -6.68 -21.70
N THR A 60 -25.33 -6.71 -20.94
CA THR A 60 -25.25 -6.76 -19.48
C THR A 60 -25.82 -8.00 -18.75
N ALA A 61 -24.91 -8.69 -18.06
CA ALA A 61 -25.05 -9.59 -16.90
C ALA A 61 -24.49 -11.01 -17.10
N ASP A 62 -24.36 -11.50 -18.33
CA ASP A 62 -23.80 -12.84 -18.61
C ASP A 62 -22.59 -12.76 -19.54
N GLY A 63 -21.48 -12.30 -18.98
CA GLY A 63 -20.27 -13.08 -19.11
C GLY A 63 -19.11 -12.49 -19.90
N VAL A 64 -19.28 -12.26 -21.20
CA VAL A 64 -18.18 -11.86 -22.10
C VAL A 64 -18.59 -10.67 -22.96
N VAL A 65 -17.73 -9.65 -23.03
CA VAL A 65 -17.89 -8.42 -23.80
C VAL A 65 -16.90 -8.45 -24.96
N ASP A 66 -17.35 -8.11 -26.17
CA ASP A 66 -16.44 -7.95 -27.31
C ASP A 66 -15.59 -6.68 -27.12
N TYR A 67 -14.29 -6.74 -27.43
CA TYR A 67 -13.42 -5.58 -27.36
C TYR A 67 -13.95 -4.39 -28.18
N ALA A 68 -14.62 -4.62 -29.31
CA ALA A 68 -15.20 -3.56 -30.14
C ALA A 68 -16.34 -2.82 -29.46
N ASP A 69 -17.05 -3.48 -28.55
CA ASP A 69 -18.19 -2.94 -27.80
C ASP A 69 -17.76 -2.16 -26.55
N LEU A 70 -16.49 -2.25 -26.16
CA LEU A 70 -15.94 -1.43 -25.09
C LEU A 70 -15.90 0.06 -25.51
N ASP A 71 -16.23 0.92 -24.53
CA ASP A 71 -16.01 2.36 -24.67
C ASP A 71 -14.56 2.66 -25.09
N PRO A 72 -14.31 3.71 -25.89
CA PRO A 72 -12.97 4.05 -26.35
C PRO A 72 -11.94 4.20 -25.22
N GLU A 73 -12.36 4.76 -24.09
CA GLU A 73 -11.52 4.93 -22.90
C GLU A 73 -11.24 3.60 -22.20
N ALA A 74 -12.24 2.70 -22.14
CA ALA A 74 -12.08 1.36 -21.60
C ALA A 74 -11.14 0.51 -22.47
N ARG A 75 -11.21 0.64 -23.80
CA ARG A 75 -10.25 0.00 -24.73
C ARG A 75 -8.82 0.48 -24.50
N ALA A 76 -8.63 1.80 -24.42
CA ALA A 76 -7.30 2.35 -24.16
C ALA A 76 -6.73 1.90 -22.81
N ALA A 77 -7.59 1.75 -21.79
CA ALA A 77 -7.20 1.18 -20.51
C ALA A 77 -6.89 -0.32 -20.61
N PHE A 78 -7.68 -1.09 -21.34
CA PHE A 78 -7.42 -2.52 -21.59
C PHE A 78 -6.06 -2.72 -22.28
N ASP A 79 -5.81 -2.00 -23.37
CA ASP A 79 -4.56 -2.11 -24.16
C ASP A 79 -3.35 -1.77 -23.28
N ARG A 80 -3.43 -0.67 -22.53
CA ARG A 80 -2.36 -0.28 -21.61
C ARG A 80 -2.13 -1.31 -20.50
N ALA A 81 -3.19 -1.90 -19.97
CA ALA A 81 -3.09 -2.92 -18.92
C ALA A 81 -2.53 -4.25 -19.45
N ARG A 82 -2.83 -4.59 -20.71
CA ARG A 82 -2.29 -5.76 -21.41
C ARG A 82 -0.80 -5.61 -21.70
N ASP A 83 -0.37 -4.42 -22.13
CA ASP A 83 1.03 -4.13 -22.44
C ASP A 83 1.90 -3.99 -21.18
N ALA A 84 1.28 -3.72 -20.02
CA ALA A 84 1.96 -3.63 -18.74
C ALA A 84 2.09 -4.99 -18.07
N GLU A 85 3.31 -5.40 -17.73
CA GLU A 85 3.54 -6.61 -16.92
C GLU A 85 2.84 -6.47 -15.54
N GLY A 86 1.69 -7.12 -15.39
CA GLY A 86 0.90 -7.09 -14.15
C GLY A 86 -0.06 -5.89 -14.00
N GLY A 87 -0.29 -5.13 -15.08
CA GLY A 87 -1.24 -4.01 -15.11
C GLY A 87 -0.67 -2.66 -14.63
N PHE A 88 -1.53 -1.65 -14.54
CA PHE A 88 -1.15 -0.28 -14.15
C PHE A 88 -2.09 0.34 -13.12
N GLY A 89 -1.60 1.38 -12.45
CA GLY A 89 -2.37 2.16 -11.48
C GLY A 89 -2.69 3.57 -11.97
N VAL A 90 -3.84 4.09 -11.56
CA VAL A 90 -4.29 5.47 -11.72
C VAL A 90 -4.44 6.09 -10.34
N GLU A 91 -3.70 7.16 -10.09
CA GLU A 91 -3.69 7.84 -8.78
C GLU A 91 -4.72 8.97 -8.70
N ASP A 92 -5.03 9.61 -9.83
CA ASP A 92 -6.00 10.69 -9.90
C ASP A 92 -7.42 10.14 -10.13
N PRO A 93 -8.38 10.37 -9.21
CA PRO A 93 -9.76 9.92 -9.39
C PRO A 93 -10.45 10.46 -10.63
N ALA A 94 -10.02 11.64 -11.14
CA ALA A 94 -10.55 12.23 -12.36
C ALA A 94 -10.01 11.57 -13.64
N SER A 95 -8.96 10.76 -13.51
CA SER A 95 -8.36 10.00 -14.62
C SER A 95 -8.91 8.57 -14.72
N ARG A 96 -9.96 8.23 -13.94
CA ARG A 96 -10.66 6.95 -14.05
C ARG A 96 -11.48 6.91 -15.33
N VAL A 97 -11.75 5.69 -15.80
CA VAL A 97 -12.67 5.47 -16.91
C VAL A 97 -14.08 5.40 -16.32
N ASP A 98 -14.94 6.33 -16.69
CA ASP A 98 -16.27 6.47 -16.08
C ASP A 98 -17.20 5.28 -16.35
N SER A 99 -16.98 4.55 -17.45
CA SER A 99 -17.74 3.34 -17.78
C SER A 99 -17.29 2.08 -17.02
N LEU A 100 -16.18 2.15 -16.27
CA LEU A 100 -15.67 1.03 -15.49
C LEU A 100 -15.99 1.19 -14.01
N SER A 101 -16.32 0.07 -13.36
CA SER A 101 -16.53 0.01 -11.92
C SER A 101 -15.22 -0.26 -11.19
N TYR A 102 -15.05 0.35 -10.02
CA TYR A 102 -13.83 0.20 -9.20
C TYR A 102 -14.19 -0.20 -7.76
N PRO A 103 -14.75 -1.40 -7.54
CA PRO A 103 -14.98 -1.91 -6.20
C PRO A 103 -13.66 -2.26 -5.51
N THR A 104 -13.68 -2.34 -4.19
CA THR A 104 -12.55 -2.87 -3.41
C THR A 104 -12.40 -4.38 -3.60
N ASP A 105 -13.52 -5.09 -3.78
CA ASP A 105 -13.59 -6.53 -4.01
C ASP A 105 -14.28 -6.79 -5.35
N PRO A 106 -13.51 -6.93 -6.46
CA PRO A 106 -14.07 -7.08 -7.79
C PRO A 106 -14.74 -8.44 -8.01
N SER A 107 -15.84 -8.43 -8.74
CA SER A 107 -16.63 -9.59 -9.14
C SER A 107 -17.12 -9.44 -10.58
N LEU A 108 -17.57 -10.54 -11.21
CA LEU A 108 -18.00 -10.50 -12.61
C LEU A 108 -19.11 -9.45 -12.81
N GLY A 109 -18.90 -8.51 -13.74
CA GLY A 109 -19.79 -7.39 -14.01
C GLY A 109 -19.60 -6.18 -13.07
N ASP A 110 -18.82 -6.31 -12.01
CA ASP A 110 -18.47 -5.24 -11.08
C ASP A 110 -16.97 -5.27 -10.77
N GLY A 111 -16.18 -4.55 -11.56
CA GLY A 111 -14.72 -4.55 -11.42
C GLY A 111 -14.01 -5.77 -12.03
N LEU A 112 -14.74 -6.69 -12.66
CA LEU A 112 -14.20 -7.76 -13.51
C LEU A 112 -15.06 -7.92 -14.76
N LEU A 113 -14.44 -7.77 -15.92
CA LEU A 113 -15.04 -8.01 -17.23
C LEU A 113 -14.27 -9.13 -17.96
N VAL A 114 -14.95 -10.01 -18.67
CA VAL A 114 -14.29 -10.91 -19.62
C VAL A 114 -14.35 -10.25 -20.99
N VAL A 115 -13.20 -9.96 -21.58
CA VAL A 115 -13.09 -9.27 -22.87
C VAL A 115 -12.62 -10.27 -23.92
N ALA A 116 -13.39 -10.42 -25.00
CA ALA A 116 -12.96 -11.16 -26.17
C ALA A 116 -12.12 -10.24 -27.07
N TYR A 117 -10.86 -10.62 -27.30
CA TYR A 117 -9.90 -9.86 -28.10
C TYR A 117 -9.02 -10.80 -28.92
N GLU A 118 -8.93 -10.56 -30.24
CA GLU A 118 -8.12 -11.36 -31.17
C GLU A 118 -8.38 -12.88 -31.14
N GLY A 119 -9.61 -13.29 -30.78
CA GLY A 119 -10.00 -14.70 -30.69
C GLY A 119 -9.62 -15.38 -29.37
N GLU A 120 -9.06 -14.63 -28.43
CA GLU A 120 -8.76 -15.07 -27.07
C GLU A 120 -9.65 -14.33 -26.05
N ARG A 121 -9.74 -14.88 -24.84
CA ARG A 121 -10.50 -14.28 -23.73
C ARG A 121 -9.54 -13.75 -22.69
N TYR A 122 -9.81 -12.54 -22.24
CA TYR A 122 -9.02 -11.85 -21.23
C TYR A 122 -9.89 -11.43 -20.06
N GLU A 123 -9.36 -11.56 -18.86
CA GLU A 123 -9.94 -10.98 -17.66
C GLU A 123 -9.42 -9.56 -17.52
N PHE A 124 -10.33 -8.60 -17.59
CA PHE A 124 -10.05 -7.21 -17.34
C PHE A 124 -10.56 -6.83 -15.95
N TRP A 125 -9.63 -6.70 -15.01
CA TRP A 125 -9.92 -6.36 -13.63
C TRP A 125 -9.70 -4.88 -13.38
N THR A 126 -10.67 -4.25 -12.73
CA THR A 126 -10.62 -2.88 -12.24
C THR A 126 -11.03 -2.83 -10.77
N ARG A 127 -10.15 -2.29 -9.91
CA ARG A 127 -10.41 -2.24 -8.47
C ARG A 127 -9.81 -1.02 -7.81
N THR A 128 -10.34 -0.68 -6.64
CA THR A 128 -9.75 0.31 -5.74
C THR A 128 -8.91 -0.38 -4.69
N VAL A 129 -7.64 0.01 -4.60
CA VAL A 129 -6.71 -0.39 -3.55
C VAL A 129 -6.52 0.79 -2.61
N GLU A 130 -6.90 0.62 -1.35
CA GLU A 130 -6.60 1.60 -0.30
C GLU A 130 -5.10 1.54 0.03
N ARG A 131 -4.36 2.60 -0.30
CA ARG A 131 -2.95 2.72 0.10
C ARG A 131 -2.85 3.40 1.45
N GLU A 132 -1.91 2.92 2.28
CA GLU A 132 -1.51 3.68 3.47
C GLU A 132 -1.07 5.10 3.02
N PRO A 133 -1.53 6.17 3.69
CA PRO A 133 -1.19 7.52 3.28
C PRO A 133 0.34 7.71 3.28
N GLY A 134 0.91 8.28 2.22
CA GLY A 134 2.37 8.45 2.08
C GLY A 134 3.02 9.22 3.25
N ALA A 135 2.27 10.11 3.89
CA ALA A 135 2.69 10.81 5.11
C ALA A 135 2.93 9.86 6.30
N VAL A 136 2.14 8.79 6.42
CA VAL A 136 2.29 7.75 7.44
C VAL A 136 3.57 6.93 7.19
N VAL A 137 3.85 6.61 5.94
CA VAL A 137 5.08 5.91 5.54
C VAL A 137 6.31 6.78 5.80
N ALA A 138 6.28 8.06 5.40
CA ALA A 138 7.36 9.01 5.64
C ALA A 138 7.64 9.21 7.14
N GLN A 139 6.59 9.28 7.96
CA GLN A 139 6.73 9.37 9.42
C GLN A 139 7.34 8.10 10.02
N ARG A 140 6.92 6.90 9.59
CA ARG A 140 7.54 5.65 10.05
C ARG A 140 9.02 5.57 9.65
N VAL A 141 9.35 5.92 8.41
CA VAL A 141 10.72 5.82 7.88
C VAL A 141 11.66 6.90 8.43
N ALA A 142 11.17 8.11 8.75
CA ALA A 142 12.01 9.20 9.24
C ALA A 142 11.99 9.33 10.77
N VAL A 143 10.80 9.30 11.40
CA VAL A 143 10.66 9.60 12.84
C VAL A 143 11.09 8.44 13.71
N GLN A 144 10.76 7.19 13.34
CA GLN A 144 11.13 6.04 14.18
C GLN A 144 12.66 5.83 14.24
N PRO A 145 13.42 5.87 13.12
CA PRO A 145 14.88 5.73 13.20
C PRO A 145 15.54 6.89 13.95
N VAL A 146 15.06 8.12 13.78
CA VAL A 146 15.61 9.29 14.50
C VAL A 146 15.31 9.19 16.01
N ALA A 147 14.10 8.83 16.40
CA ALA A 147 13.73 8.64 17.80
C ALA A 147 14.56 7.51 18.46
N PHE A 148 14.76 6.41 17.73
CA PHE A 148 15.64 5.32 18.18
C PHE A 148 17.08 5.79 18.37
N LEU A 149 17.65 6.53 17.41
CA LEU A 149 19.01 7.04 17.49
C LEU A 149 19.17 8.01 18.68
N VAL A 150 18.22 8.91 18.89
CA VAL A 150 18.22 9.82 20.05
C VAL A 150 18.18 9.02 21.36
N GLY A 151 17.35 7.98 21.43
CA GLY A 151 17.28 7.09 22.59
C GLY A 151 18.60 6.35 22.84
N PHE A 152 19.21 5.82 21.79
CA PHE A 152 20.52 5.16 21.84
C PHE A 152 21.61 6.11 22.36
N PHE A 153 21.70 7.33 21.82
CA PHE A 153 22.69 8.32 22.28
C PHE A 153 22.46 8.74 23.74
N ALA A 154 21.21 8.81 24.19
CA ALA A 154 20.90 9.08 25.60
C ALA A 154 21.45 7.98 26.53
N VAL A 155 21.32 6.70 26.14
CA VAL A 155 21.88 5.57 26.89
C VAL A 155 23.41 5.59 26.89
N VAL A 156 24.04 5.87 25.74
CA VAL A 156 25.50 5.99 25.64
C VAL A 156 26.02 7.14 26.50
N ALA A 157 25.35 8.29 26.49
CA ALA A 157 25.68 9.43 27.34
C ALA A 157 25.56 9.08 28.83
N ALA A 158 24.51 8.34 29.22
CA ALA A 158 24.34 7.86 30.59
C ALA A 158 25.48 6.93 31.03
N ALA A 159 25.91 6.01 30.16
CA ALA A 159 27.03 5.11 30.42
C ALA A 159 28.35 5.88 30.58
N ALA A 160 28.63 6.84 29.70
CA ALA A 160 29.83 7.68 29.77
C ALA A 160 29.87 8.53 31.06
N LEU A 161 28.73 9.11 31.45
CA LEU A 161 28.60 9.87 32.70
C LEU A 161 28.74 9.00 33.95
N GLY A 162 28.22 7.77 33.91
CA GLY A 162 28.36 6.78 34.98
C GLY A 162 29.82 6.35 35.18
N LEU A 163 30.56 6.10 34.09
CA LEU A 163 31.98 5.77 34.13
C LEU A 163 32.82 6.93 34.64
N ARG A 164 32.56 8.17 34.20
CA ARG A 164 33.26 9.37 34.66
C ARG A 164 33.04 9.65 36.16
N GLY A 165 31.85 9.37 36.67
CA GLY A 165 31.55 9.46 38.10
C GLY A 165 32.25 8.40 38.95
N ARG A 166 32.65 7.26 38.36
CA ARG A 166 33.41 6.19 39.02
C ARG A 166 34.90 6.48 39.08
N SER A 167 35.47 7.08 38.03
CA SER A 167 36.90 7.43 37.98
C SER A 167 37.28 8.63 38.86
N GLY A 168 36.30 9.42 39.35
CA GLY A 168 36.52 10.49 40.33
C GLY A 168 36.49 10.02 41.79
N ALA A 169 36.22 8.73 42.04
CA ALA A 169 36.26 8.10 43.35
C ALA A 169 37.48 7.16 43.43
N GLY A 170 38.68 7.74 43.35
CA GLY A 170 39.91 7.04 43.75
C GLY A 170 39.99 6.95 45.27
N PRO A 171 40.63 5.91 45.84
CA PRO A 171 40.70 5.71 47.28
C PRO A 171 41.58 6.79 47.92
N GLU A 172 41.05 7.51 48.91
CA GLU A 172 41.87 8.17 49.93
C GLU A 172 42.33 7.12 50.96
#